data_AF-A0A4S9YWJ7-F1
#
_entry.id   AF-A0A4S9YWJ7-F1
#
_cell.length_a   1.000
_cell.length_b   1.000
_cell.length_c   1.000
_cell.angle_alpha   90.00
_cell.angle_beta   90.00
_cell.angle_gamma   90.00
#
_symmetry.space_group_name_H-M   'P 1'
#
loop_
_entity.id
_entity.type
_entity.pdbx_description
1 polymer ?
#
loop_
_entity_poly.entity_id
_entity_poly.type
_entity_poly.pdbx_seq_one_letter_code
_entity_poly.pdbx_strand_id
1 'polypeptide(L)'
;KEDVVLNVSTPLEGKFGLAANDVLFAIFVFILAVVFFFAPIPEVTDADMAAQAASSGTQTAFEDKPLSKQYTLFFGVAAQFCYVGAQCAYAGYFINYVSAVRPGTTHATGANLLAVAQGCFAIGRFVASGLLKITKPRLVLIGFLSGVVLFACLTMGLKGNAGIASISLVLFFESCVFPLIFALSIRGLGRHSKRGASFIVAAVSGGALFPPVLGTVADHIGTQKAFFIPLIGFVIAWMFPLYLNLFKAKSLDGWTEEKAPTSTTTDKDVESMVDDDEKKGAAIEHQEIRA
;
A
#
# COMPACT_ATOMS: atom_id res chain seq x y z
N LYS A 1 -64.38 28.81 5.06
CA LYS A 1 -64.42 27.73 4.04
C LYS A 1 -63.30 28.00 3.06
N GLU A 2 -62.14 27.44 3.33
CA GLU A 2 -61.09 26.97 2.42
C GLU A 2 -59.84 26.78 3.29
N ASP A 3 -59.70 25.54 3.75
CA ASP A 3 -58.61 25.10 4.60
C ASP A 3 -57.33 25.01 3.79
N VAL A 4 -56.31 25.72 4.28
CA VAL A 4 -54.92 25.54 3.91
C VAL A 4 -54.48 24.17 4.43
N VAL A 5 -54.58 23.15 3.58
CA VAL A 5 -54.04 21.82 3.87
C VAL A 5 -52.53 21.88 3.69
N LEU A 6 -51.83 22.14 4.79
CA LEU A 6 -50.44 21.78 5.03
C LEU A 6 -50.27 20.30 4.71
N ASN A 7 -49.72 19.98 3.54
CA ASN A 7 -49.32 18.61 3.19
C ASN A 7 -48.01 18.26 3.92
N VAL A 8 -48.11 18.08 5.23
CA VAL A 8 -47.09 17.45 6.06
C VAL A 8 -47.27 15.94 5.91
N SER A 9 -46.67 15.38 4.86
CA SER A 9 -46.52 13.93 4.70
C SER A 9 -45.07 13.59 4.42
N THR A 10 -44.21 13.84 5.40
CA THR A 10 -43.05 12.99 5.63
C THR A 10 -43.44 11.94 6.67
N PRO A 11 -43.65 10.67 6.29
CA PRO A 11 -43.12 9.59 7.08
C PRO A 11 -41.61 9.55 6.81
N LEU A 12 -40.85 9.74 7.89
CA LEU A 12 -39.48 9.30 8.04
C LEU A 12 -39.41 7.78 7.76
N GLU A 13 -39.38 7.38 6.49
CA GLU A 13 -38.87 6.06 6.13
C GLU A 13 -37.35 6.09 6.29
N GLY A 14 -36.91 5.87 7.53
CA GLY A 14 -35.57 5.42 7.84
C GLY A 14 -35.34 4.05 7.21
N LYS A 15 -35.06 4.02 5.90
CA LYS A 15 -34.49 2.85 5.25
C LYS A 15 -33.00 2.83 5.59
N PHE A 16 -32.66 2.11 6.65
CA PHE A 16 -31.40 1.37 6.72
C PHE A 16 -31.45 0.29 5.61
N GLY A 17 -31.51 0.74 4.35
CA GLY A 17 -31.49 -0.11 3.18
C GLY A 17 -30.03 -0.43 2.92
N LEU A 18 -29.51 -1.46 3.59
CA LEU A 18 -28.26 -2.07 3.19
C LEU A 18 -28.49 -2.57 1.75
N ALA A 19 -27.83 -1.95 0.77
CA ALA A 19 -28.04 -2.33 -0.61
C ALA A 19 -27.59 -3.81 -0.76
N ALA A 20 -28.26 -4.59 -1.61
CA ALA A 20 -28.03 -6.04 -1.69
C ALA A 20 -26.56 -6.41 -1.97
N ASN A 21 -25.84 -5.53 -2.67
CA ASN A 21 -24.40 -5.58 -2.86
C ASN A 21 -23.61 -5.46 -1.54
N ASP A 22 -24.00 -4.56 -0.64
CA ASP A 22 -23.31 -4.35 0.64
C ASP A 22 -23.48 -5.57 1.57
N VAL A 23 -24.67 -6.18 1.56
CA VAL A 23 -24.93 -7.44 2.28
C VAL A 23 -24.06 -8.57 1.73
N LEU A 24 -23.94 -8.68 0.41
CA LEU A 24 -23.12 -9.71 -0.23
C LEU A 24 -21.63 -9.57 0.15
N PHE A 25 -21.10 -8.34 0.14
CA PHE A 25 -19.73 -8.08 0.58
C PHE A 25 -19.53 -8.43 2.06
N ALA A 26 -20.48 -8.11 2.92
CA ALA A 26 -20.42 -8.45 4.34
C ALA A 26 -20.39 -9.98 4.57
N ILE A 27 -21.26 -10.73 3.88
CA ILE A 27 -21.28 -12.20 3.96
C ILE A 27 -19.96 -12.80 3.46
N PHE A 28 -19.43 -12.29 2.33
CA PHE A 28 -18.15 -12.75 1.80
C PHE A 28 -16.99 -12.51 2.77
N VAL A 29 -16.91 -11.31 3.36
CA VAL A 29 -15.88 -10.98 4.37
C VAL A 29 -16.04 -11.86 5.62
N PHE A 30 -17.27 -12.14 6.05
CA PHE A 30 -17.53 -13.02 7.19
C PHE A 30 -17.06 -14.46 6.93
N ILE A 31 -17.34 -15.01 5.73
CA ILE A 31 -16.85 -16.33 5.33
C ILE A 31 -15.32 -16.38 5.36
N LEU A 32 -14.65 -15.36 4.80
CA LEU A 32 -13.19 -15.28 4.83
C LEU A 32 -12.65 -15.24 6.27
N ALA A 33 -13.31 -14.51 7.17
CA ALA A 33 -12.92 -14.48 8.58
C ALA A 33 -13.02 -15.86 9.24
N VAL A 34 -14.09 -16.62 8.97
CA VAL A 34 -14.24 -18.00 9.46
C VAL A 34 -13.17 -18.92 8.88
N VAL A 35 -12.87 -18.81 7.58
CA VAL A 35 -11.79 -19.59 6.95
C VAL A 35 -10.43 -19.29 7.60
N PHE A 36 -10.11 -18.00 7.82
CA PHE A 36 -8.87 -17.61 8.49
C PHE A 36 -8.82 -18.03 9.96
N PHE A 37 -9.96 -18.12 10.65
CA PHE A 37 -10.03 -18.60 12.02
C PHE A 37 -9.61 -20.08 12.14
N PHE A 38 -9.96 -20.90 11.15
CA PHE A 38 -9.59 -22.33 11.13
C PHE A 38 -8.26 -22.60 10.41
N ALA A 39 -7.69 -21.63 9.69
CA ALA A 39 -6.40 -21.79 9.03
C ALA A 39 -5.27 -21.71 10.07
N PRO A 40 -4.48 -22.78 10.29
CA PRO A 40 -3.30 -22.70 11.14
C PRO A 40 -2.23 -21.89 10.39
N ILE A 41 -2.15 -20.59 10.68
CA ILE A 41 -1.10 -19.74 10.14
C ILE A 41 0.08 -19.83 11.13
N PRO A 42 1.19 -20.49 10.77
CA PRO A 42 2.36 -20.53 11.65
C PRO A 42 2.83 -19.10 11.94
N GLU A 43 2.99 -18.76 13.22
CA GLU A 43 3.50 -17.45 13.59
C GLU A 43 4.99 -17.37 13.27
N VAL A 44 5.38 -16.39 12.45
CA VAL A 44 6.81 -16.08 12.26
C VAL A 44 7.31 -15.42 13.55
N THR A 45 8.15 -16.10 14.31
CA THR A 45 8.67 -15.57 15.57
C THR A 45 9.72 -14.48 15.32
N ASP A 46 9.99 -13.64 16.32
CA ASP A 46 11.01 -12.59 16.21
C ASP A 46 12.41 -13.20 15.98
N ALA A 47 12.64 -14.42 16.49
CA ALA A 47 13.85 -15.20 16.27
C ALA A 47 13.97 -15.65 14.80
N ASP A 48 12.88 -16.12 14.19
CA ASP A 48 12.86 -16.50 12.77
C ASP A 48 13.15 -15.30 11.86
N MET A 49 12.59 -14.12 12.17
CA MET A 49 12.86 -12.90 11.41
C MET A 49 14.30 -12.43 11.56
N ALA A 50 14.90 -12.59 12.74
CA ALA A 50 16.31 -12.26 12.99
C ALA A 50 17.24 -13.24 12.29
N ALA A 51 16.95 -14.55 12.34
CA ALA A 51 17.70 -15.58 11.66
C ALA A 51 17.65 -15.39 10.14
N GLN A 52 16.46 -15.16 9.57
CA GLN A 52 16.30 -14.85 8.15
C GLN A 52 17.09 -13.60 7.74
N ALA A 53 17.13 -12.58 8.61
CA ALA A 53 17.88 -11.38 8.31
C ALA A 53 19.40 -11.54 8.43
N ALA A 54 19.86 -12.40 9.35
CA ALA A 54 21.27 -12.74 9.53
C ALA A 54 21.80 -13.64 8.42
N SER A 55 21.00 -14.60 7.92
CA SER A 55 21.34 -15.46 6.78
C SER A 55 21.60 -14.66 5.51
N SER A 56 20.88 -13.55 5.33
CA SER A 56 21.10 -12.60 4.23
C SER A 56 22.35 -11.70 4.39
N GLY A 57 23.07 -11.79 5.51
CA GLY A 57 24.05 -10.79 5.97
C GLY A 57 25.29 -10.61 5.09
N THR A 58 25.73 -11.64 4.35
CA THR A 58 27.01 -11.61 3.62
C THR A 58 27.02 -10.62 2.44
N GLN A 59 25.86 -10.31 1.86
CA GLN A 59 25.73 -9.37 0.72
C GLN A 59 24.89 -8.12 1.02
N THR A 60 24.17 -8.07 2.15
CA THR A 60 23.14 -7.05 2.40
C THR A 60 23.53 -5.95 3.40
N ALA A 61 24.74 -6.04 3.98
CA ALA A 61 25.22 -5.13 5.03
C ALA A 61 24.21 -5.00 6.20
N PHE A 62 23.58 -6.12 6.57
CA PHE A 62 22.68 -6.18 7.70
C PHE A 62 23.44 -5.89 9.00
N GLU A 63 22.95 -4.92 9.76
CA GLU A 63 23.50 -4.54 11.06
C GLU A 63 22.33 -4.34 12.01
N ASP A 64 22.32 -5.11 13.11
CA ASP A 64 21.23 -5.07 14.09
C ASP A 64 21.32 -3.77 14.91
N LYS A 65 20.67 -2.72 14.39
CA LYS A 65 20.62 -1.39 14.99
C LYS A 65 19.34 -1.21 15.79
N PRO A 66 19.39 -0.41 16.88
CA PRO A 66 18.19 0.04 17.58
C PRO A 66 17.19 0.65 16.59
N LEU A 67 15.90 0.39 16.83
CA LEU A 67 14.81 0.85 15.96
C LEU A 67 14.90 2.34 15.61
N SER A 68 15.32 3.20 16.55
CA SER A 68 15.48 4.64 16.35
C SER A 68 16.51 5.04 15.29
N LYS A 69 17.50 4.18 15.01
CA LYS A 69 18.54 4.40 13.99
C LYS A 69 18.17 3.81 12.62
N GLN A 70 17.00 3.18 12.50
CA GLN A 70 16.50 2.63 11.24
C GLN A 70 15.87 3.75 10.38
N TYR A 71 16.68 4.68 9.89
CA TYR A 71 16.21 5.87 9.15
C TYR A 71 15.37 5.54 7.92
N THR A 72 15.65 4.41 7.24
CA THR A 72 14.85 3.95 6.10
C THR A 72 13.40 3.64 6.50
N LEU A 73 13.18 3.08 7.69
CA LEU A 73 11.84 2.81 8.21
C LEU A 73 11.07 4.11 8.41
N PHE A 74 11.63 5.07 9.16
CA PHE A 74 10.94 6.32 9.46
C PHE A 74 10.69 7.17 8.23
N PHE A 75 11.62 7.15 7.27
CA PHE A 75 11.40 7.83 6.01
C PHE A 75 10.31 7.14 5.18
N GLY A 76 10.24 5.82 5.20
CA GLY A 76 9.15 5.03 4.63
C GLY A 76 7.80 5.32 5.28
N VAL A 77 7.76 5.46 6.61
CA VAL A 77 6.56 5.85 7.38
C VAL A 77 6.08 7.24 6.98
N ALA A 78 6.98 8.22 6.91
CA ALA A 78 6.65 9.58 6.47
C ALA A 78 6.16 9.62 5.02
N ALA A 79 6.81 8.85 4.13
CA ALA A 79 6.39 8.69 2.74
C ALA A 79 5.00 8.06 2.64
N GLN A 80 4.73 7.01 3.41
CA GLN A 80 3.43 6.34 3.43
C GLN A 80 2.33 7.27 3.97
N PHE A 81 2.61 8.05 5.00
CA PHE A 81 1.67 9.04 5.54
C PHE A 81 1.25 10.06 4.47
N CYS A 82 2.23 10.64 3.78
CA CYS A 82 1.98 11.63 2.74
C CYS A 82 1.30 11.01 1.51
N TYR A 83 1.73 9.81 1.12
CA TYR A 83 1.16 9.07 0.00
C TYR A 83 -0.31 8.69 0.24
N VAL A 84 -0.63 8.06 1.38
CA VAL A 84 -2.02 7.66 1.70
C VAL A 84 -2.90 8.89 1.87
N GLY A 85 -2.38 9.95 2.49
CA GLY A 85 -3.08 11.23 2.57
C GLY A 85 -3.45 11.76 1.18
N ALA A 86 -2.45 11.84 0.29
CA ALA A 86 -2.66 12.26 -1.09
C ALA A 86 -3.65 11.35 -1.82
N GLN A 87 -3.52 10.03 -1.71
CA GLN A 87 -4.42 9.03 -2.29
C GLN A 87 -5.88 9.27 -1.91
N CYS A 88 -6.15 9.36 -0.60
CA CYS A 88 -7.51 9.56 -0.08
C CYS A 88 -8.10 10.88 -0.56
N ALA A 89 -7.30 11.95 -0.60
CA ALA A 89 -7.74 13.24 -1.10
C ALA A 89 -8.03 13.20 -2.60
N TYR A 90 -7.16 12.56 -3.38
CA TYR A 90 -7.26 12.43 -4.83
C TYR A 90 -8.50 11.62 -5.25
N ALA A 91 -8.73 10.47 -4.60
CA ALA A 91 -9.90 9.63 -4.85
C ALA A 91 -11.19 10.27 -4.32
N GLY A 92 -11.15 10.86 -3.12
CA GLY A 92 -12.31 11.49 -2.48
C GLY A 92 -12.84 12.70 -3.25
N TYR A 93 -11.95 13.47 -3.89
CA TYR A 93 -12.33 14.63 -4.71
C TYR A 93 -12.43 14.33 -6.20
N PHE A 94 -12.31 13.07 -6.62
CA PHE A 94 -12.33 12.69 -8.04
C PHE A 94 -13.58 13.20 -8.76
N ILE A 95 -14.77 12.96 -8.19
CA ILE A 95 -16.05 13.37 -8.80
C ILE A 95 -16.12 14.90 -8.89
N ASN A 96 -15.74 15.59 -7.82
CA ASN A 96 -15.71 17.06 -7.77
C ASN A 96 -14.75 17.63 -8.83
N TYR A 97 -13.60 16.98 -9.02
CA TYR A 97 -12.65 17.37 -10.04
C TYR A 97 -13.20 17.16 -11.45
N VAL A 98 -13.84 16.02 -11.74
CA VAL A 98 -14.47 15.74 -13.04
C VAL A 98 -15.49 16.82 -13.39
N SER A 99 -16.35 17.18 -12.43
CA SER A 99 -17.34 18.25 -12.61
C SER A 99 -16.69 19.63 -12.82
N ALA A 100 -15.53 19.90 -12.20
CA ALA A 100 -14.79 21.15 -12.38
C ALA A 100 -14.11 21.25 -13.76
N VAL A 101 -13.55 20.15 -14.29
CA VAL A 101 -12.83 20.17 -15.57
C VAL A 101 -13.72 19.95 -16.79
N ARG A 102 -14.89 19.32 -16.61
CA ARG A 102 -15.89 19.09 -17.65
C ARG A 102 -17.28 19.55 -17.17
N PRO A 103 -17.62 20.84 -17.35
CA PRO A 103 -18.92 21.38 -16.98
C PRO A 103 -20.07 20.60 -17.63
N GLY A 104 -21.17 20.40 -16.88
CA GLY A 104 -22.33 19.62 -17.31
C GLY A 104 -22.24 18.11 -17.06
N THR A 105 -21.16 17.63 -16.43
CA THR A 105 -21.05 16.22 -16.01
C THR A 105 -21.86 15.99 -14.73
N THR A 106 -22.79 15.02 -14.77
CA THR A 106 -23.57 14.63 -13.60
C THR A 106 -22.73 13.83 -12.60
N HIS A 107 -23.13 13.82 -11.32
CA HIS A 107 -22.46 13.01 -10.30
C HIS A 107 -22.48 11.51 -10.63
N ALA A 108 -23.56 11.01 -11.26
CA ALA A 108 -23.65 9.62 -11.70
C ALA A 108 -22.60 9.28 -12.77
N THR A 109 -22.42 10.17 -13.76
CA THR A 109 -21.36 10.00 -14.76
C THR A 109 -19.96 10.09 -14.14
N GLY A 110 -19.76 11.00 -13.18
CA GLY A 110 -18.50 11.10 -12.43
C GLY A 110 -18.18 9.83 -11.63
N ALA A 111 -19.19 9.22 -11.00
CA ALA A 111 -19.05 7.94 -10.30
C ALA A 111 -18.70 6.79 -11.25
N ASN A 112 -19.32 6.74 -12.44
CA ASN A 112 -18.96 5.74 -13.46
C ASN A 112 -17.51 5.92 -13.94
N LEU A 113 -17.05 7.16 -14.13
CA LEU A 113 -15.66 7.45 -14.48
C LEU A 113 -14.69 7.06 -13.36
N LEU A 114 -15.06 7.27 -12.10
CA LEU A 114 -14.29 6.80 -10.95
C LEU A 114 -14.22 5.27 -10.95
N ALA A 115 -15.32 4.56 -11.21
CA ALA A 115 -15.33 3.10 -11.30
C ALA A 115 -14.38 2.59 -12.40
N VAL A 116 -14.37 3.25 -13.56
CA VAL A 116 -13.40 2.95 -14.64
C VAL A 116 -11.97 3.22 -14.17
N ALA A 117 -11.71 4.34 -13.48
CA ALA A 117 -10.39 4.65 -12.95
C ALA A 117 -9.92 3.64 -11.89
N GLN A 118 -10.82 3.13 -11.05
CA GLN A 118 -10.55 2.02 -10.13
C GLN A 118 -10.27 0.70 -10.87
N GLY A 119 -10.94 0.47 -12.00
CA GLY A 119 -10.60 -0.63 -12.92
C GLY A 119 -9.18 -0.49 -13.47
N CYS A 120 -8.78 0.71 -13.89
CA CYS A 120 -7.41 1.00 -14.31
C CYS A 120 -6.41 0.79 -13.16
N PHE A 121 -6.73 1.20 -11.94
CA PHE A 121 -5.93 0.93 -10.75
C PHE A 121 -5.72 -0.58 -10.53
N ALA A 122 -6.77 -1.39 -10.69
CA ALA A 122 -6.66 -2.85 -10.61
C ALA A 122 -5.74 -3.42 -11.70
N ILE A 123 -5.91 -2.99 -12.97
CA ILE A 123 -5.04 -3.38 -14.08
C ILE A 123 -3.58 -2.99 -13.81
N GLY A 124 -3.36 -1.78 -13.27
CA GLY A 124 -2.04 -1.28 -12.89
C GLY A 124 -1.32 -2.23 -11.92
N ARG A 125 -2.04 -2.87 -10.98
CA ARG A 125 -1.45 -3.87 -10.08
C ARG A 125 -0.94 -5.10 -10.82
N PHE A 126 -1.68 -5.59 -11.81
CA PHE A 126 -1.24 -6.74 -12.61
C PHE A 126 -0.02 -6.39 -13.46
N VAL A 127 -0.01 -5.20 -14.06
CA VAL A 127 1.14 -4.69 -14.82
C VAL A 127 2.36 -4.56 -13.92
N ALA A 128 2.21 -3.93 -12.74
CA ALA A 128 3.28 -3.78 -11.77
C ALA A 128 3.79 -5.13 -11.26
N SER A 129 2.90 -6.09 -10.99
CA SER A 129 3.26 -7.46 -10.57
C SER A 129 4.08 -8.17 -11.65
N GLY A 130 3.69 -8.04 -12.93
CA GLY A 130 4.49 -8.52 -14.05
C GLY A 130 5.87 -7.85 -14.11
N LEU A 131 5.91 -6.54 -13.92
CA LEU A 131 7.16 -5.76 -13.94
C LEU A 131 8.10 -6.13 -12.78
N LEU A 132 7.56 -6.46 -11.60
CA LEU A 132 8.33 -6.92 -10.44
C LEU A 132 9.00 -8.29 -10.65
N LYS A 133 8.52 -9.10 -11.61
CA LYS A 133 9.20 -10.36 -11.98
C LYS A 133 10.48 -10.12 -12.77
N ILE A 134 10.54 -9.03 -13.54
CA ILE A 134 11.63 -8.74 -14.47
C ILE A 134 12.55 -7.61 -13.99
N THR A 135 12.09 -6.77 -13.06
CA THR A 135 12.83 -5.61 -12.58
C THR A 135 12.85 -5.52 -11.06
N LYS A 136 13.84 -4.81 -10.54
CA LYS A 136 14.06 -4.60 -9.10
C LYS A 136 12.91 -3.77 -8.51
N PRO A 137 12.35 -4.13 -7.34
CA PRO A 137 11.21 -3.42 -6.75
C PRO A 137 11.40 -1.91 -6.56
N ARG A 138 12.63 -1.46 -6.28
CA ARG A 138 12.95 -0.03 -6.16
C ARG A 138 12.79 0.75 -7.47
N LEU A 139 13.04 0.10 -8.61
CA LEU A 139 12.97 0.71 -9.94
C LEU A 139 11.51 0.80 -10.40
N VAL A 140 10.71 -0.23 -10.07
CA VAL A 140 9.26 -0.18 -10.25
C VAL A 140 8.68 0.96 -9.44
N LEU A 141 9.06 1.08 -8.16
CA LEU A 141 8.55 2.12 -7.28
C LEU A 141 8.87 3.53 -7.79
N ILE A 142 10.12 3.81 -8.18
CA ILE A 142 10.48 5.14 -8.70
C ILE A 142 9.79 5.43 -10.03
N GLY A 143 9.66 4.44 -10.92
CA GLY A 143 8.97 4.61 -12.20
C GLY A 143 7.49 4.94 -12.02
N PHE A 144 6.80 4.20 -11.16
CA PHE A 144 5.37 4.39 -10.90
C PHE A 144 5.11 5.72 -10.17
N LEU A 145 5.85 6.07 -9.12
CA LEU A 145 5.70 7.38 -8.45
C LEU A 145 6.08 8.55 -9.38
N SER A 146 7.04 8.38 -10.29
CA SER A 146 7.33 9.42 -11.29
C SER A 146 6.15 9.64 -12.24
N GLY A 147 5.48 8.55 -12.64
CA GLY A 147 4.22 8.60 -13.38
C GLY A 147 3.12 9.32 -12.60
N VAL A 148 2.94 8.99 -11.31
CA VAL A 148 1.99 9.66 -10.41
C VAL A 148 2.24 11.18 -10.39
N VAL A 149 3.48 11.61 -10.13
CA VAL A 149 3.81 13.04 -10.05
C VAL A 149 3.59 13.74 -11.40
N LEU A 150 3.99 13.11 -12.51
CA LEU A 150 3.79 13.67 -13.85
C LEU A 150 2.30 13.87 -14.17
N PHE A 151 1.48 12.84 -14.00
CA PHE A 151 0.05 12.93 -14.31
C PHE A 151 -0.72 13.76 -13.28
N ALA A 152 -0.28 13.83 -12.03
CA ALA A 152 -0.84 14.75 -11.02
C ALA A 152 -0.56 16.21 -11.41
N CYS A 153 0.63 16.52 -11.92
CA CYS A 153 0.93 17.84 -12.48
C CYS A 153 0.03 18.19 -13.67
N LEU A 154 -0.17 17.25 -14.59
CA LEU A 154 -1.03 17.43 -15.75
C LEU A 154 -2.50 17.67 -15.36
N THR A 155 -2.95 17.03 -14.28
CA THR A 155 -4.32 17.17 -13.74
C THR A 155 -4.62 18.61 -13.31
N MET A 156 -3.62 19.38 -12.87
CA MET A 156 -3.84 20.80 -12.54
C MET A 156 -3.99 21.70 -13.77
N GLY A 157 -3.40 21.31 -14.92
CA GLY A 157 -3.34 22.15 -16.13
C GLY A 157 -4.35 21.77 -17.22
N LEU A 158 -4.73 20.49 -17.32
CA LEU A 158 -5.57 19.97 -18.39
C LEU A 158 -7.06 20.09 -18.07
N LYS A 159 -7.89 20.33 -19.09
CA LYS A 159 -9.36 20.43 -18.97
C LYS A 159 -10.06 19.39 -19.83
N GLY A 160 -11.36 19.19 -19.59
CA GLY A 160 -12.18 18.24 -20.33
C GLY A 160 -11.69 16.79 -20.20
N ASN A 161 -11.82 16.02 -21.28
CA ASN A 161 -11.47 14.60 -21.28
C ASN A 161 -9.98 14.34 -21.01
N ALA A 162 -9.09 15.28 -21.37
CA ALA A 162 -7.66 15.15 -21.09
C ALA A 162 -7.37 15.23 -19.58
N GLY A 163 -8.07 16.11 -18.85
CA GLY A 163 -8.00 16.20 -17.39
C GLY A 163 -8.58 14.96 -16.70
N ILE A 164 -9.62 14.36 -17.28
CA ILE A 164 -10.21 13.09 -16.78
C ILE A 164 -9.26 11.92 -17.03
N ALA A 165 -8.58 11.90 -18.19
CA ALA A 165 -7.59 10.87 -18.48
C ALA A 165 -6.37 10.98 -17.54
N SER A 166 -5.88 12.20 -17.27
CA SER A 166 -4.74 12.40 -16.36
C SER A 166 -5.04 11.96 -14.94
N ILE A 167 -6.21 12.32 -14.39
CA ILE A 167 -6.61 11.90 -13.04
C ILE A 167 -6.75 10.37 -12.96
N SER A 168 -7.30 9.73 -13.98
CA SER A 168 -7.39 8.25 -14.04
C SER A 168 -6.03 7.57 -14.18
N LEU A 169 -5.10 8.16 -14.94
CA LEU A 169 -3.75 7.63 -15.09
C LEU A 169 -2.96 7.73 -13.79
N VAL A 170 -3.18 8.75 -12.97
CA VAL A 170 -2.60 8.78 -11.61
C VAL A 170 -3.01 7.55 -10.82
N LEU A 171 -4.30 7.18 -10.81
CA LEU A 171 -4.76 5.96 -10.13
C LEU A 171 -4.09 4.70 -10.71
N PHE A 172 -3.89 4.61 -12.02
CA PHE A 172 -3.15 3.49 -12.62
C PHE A 172 -1.71 3.37 -12.07
N PHE A 173 -0.95 4.46 -12.06
CA PHE A 173 0.43 4.47 -11.56
C PHE A 173 0.52 4.38 -10.03
N GLU A 174 -0.54 4.73 -9.33
CA GLU A 174 -0.62 4.63 -7.87
C GLU A 174 -0.78 3.19 -7.39
N SER A 175 -1.32 2.31 -8.24
CA SER A 175 -1.74 0.94 -7.96
C SER A 175 -0.83 0.08 -7.06
N CYS A 176 0.49 0.15 -7.26
CA CYS A 176 1.49 -0.68 -6.57
C CYS A 176 2.35 0.09 -5.55
N VAL A 177 2.12 1.40 -5.37
CA VAL A 177 3.00 2.25 -4.56
C VAL A 177 2.90 1.87 -3.07
N PHE A 178 1.69 1.73 -2.53
CA PHE A 178 1.47 1.33 -1.13
C PHE A 178 2.24 0.04 -0.73
N PRO A 179 2.05 -1.11 -1.41
CA PRO A 179 2.73 -2.35 -1.01
C PRO A 179 4.25 -2.28 -1.23
N LEU A 180 4.73 -1.50 -2.21
CA LEU A 180 6.16 -1.36 -2.47
C LEU A 180 6.85 -0.47 -1.43
N ILE A 181 6.24 0.65 -1.02
CA ILE A 181 6.75 1.45 0.10
C ILE A 181 6.80 0.58 1.36
N PHE A 182 5.71 -0.14 1.65
CA PHE A 182 5.64 -1.03 2.81
C PHE A 182 6.77 -2.08 2.79
N ALA A 183 6.89 -2.84 1.70
CA ALA A 183 7.87 -3.92 1.58
C ALA A 183 9.32 -3.43 1.63
N LEU A 184 9.63 -2.29 0.99
CA LEU A 184 10.98 -1.73 0.98
C LEU A 184 11.37 -1.10 2.32
N SER A 185 10.40 -0.58 3.08
CA SER A 185 10.65 0.08 4.37
C SER A 185 10.94 -0.89 5.51
N ILE A 186 10.36 -2.10 5.47
CA ILE A 186 10.61 -3.14 6.49
C ILE A 186 11.77 -4.07 6.13
N ARG A 187 12.38 -3.89 4.95
CA ARG A 187 13.43 -4.80 4.46
C ARG A 187 14.69 -4.66 5.30
N GLY A 188 15.20 -5.80 5.78
CA GLY A 188 16.42 -5.84 6.59
C GLY A 188 16.28 -5.29 8.02
N LEU A 189 15.06 -5.28 8.58
CA LEU A 189 14.83 -4.92 9.98
C LEU A 189 15.01 -6.08 10.97
N GLY A 190 15.09 -7.33 10.51
CA GLY A 190 15.20 -8.52 11.37
C GLY A 190 14.09 -8.57 12.43
N ARG A 191 14.44 -8.72 13.71
CA ARG A 191 13.50 -8.72 14.85
C ARG A 191 12.59 -7.49 14.92
N HIS A 192 12.98 -6.37 14.30
CA HIS A 192 12.22 -5.13 14.35
C HIS A 192 11.12 -5.04 13.30
N SER A 193 11.02 -6.03 12.40
CA SER A 193 10.10 -5.98 11.24
C SER A 193 8.63 -5.91 11.66
N LYS A 194 8.20 -6.67 12.68
CA LYS A 194 6.81 -6.60 13.21
C LYS A 194 6.46 -5.20 13.72
N ARG A 195 7.36 -4.57 14.50
CA ARG A 195 7.19 -3.20 14.98
C ARG A 195 7.30 -2.16 13.86
N GLY A 196 8.18 -2.36 12.88
CA GLY A 196 8.30 -1.49 11.72
C GLY A 196 7.03 -1.48 10.88
N ALA A 197 6.46 -2.65 10.62
CA ALA A 197 5.19 -2.80 9.92
C ALA A 197 4.06 -2.04 10.60
N SER A 198 3.95 -2.10 11.93
CA SER A 198 2.89 -1.39 12.65
C SER A 198 3.00 0.13 12.53
N PHE A 199 4.22 0.70 12.52
CA PHE A 199 4.40 2.13 12.25
C PHE A 199 3.95 2.54 10.85
N ILE A 200 4.22 1.73 9.83
CA ILE A 200 3.79 2.03 8.45
C ILE A 200 2.27 1.93 8.34
N VAL A 201 1.64 0.97 9.01
CA VAL A 201 0.17 0.87 9.05
C VAL A 201 -0.45 2.05 9.80
N ALA A 202 0.16 2.50 10.91
CA ALA A 202 -0.30 3.70 11.62
C ALA A 202 -0.22 4.97 10.75
N ALA A 203 0.73 5.02 9.80
CA ALA A 203 0.86 6.12 8.84
C ALA A 203 -0.36 6.31 7.93
N VAL A 204 -1.22 5.30 7.77
CA VAL A 204 -2.47 5.36 6.99
C VAL A 204 -3.40 6.47 7.50
N SER A 205 -3.24 6.89 8.76
CA SER A 205 -3.93 8.04 9.35
C SER A 205 -3.78 9.36 8.56
N GLY A 206 -2.77 9.49 7.69
CA GLY A 206 -2.64 10.62 6.76
C GLY A 206 -3.87 10.83 5.87
N GLY A 207 -4.61 9.74 5.58
CA GLY A 207 -5.88 9.77 4.86
C GLY A 207 -6.99 10.58 5.53
N ALA A 208 -6.89 10.83 6.85
CA ALA A 208 -7.83 11.69 7.57
C ALA A 208 -7.44 13.18 7.50
N LEU A 209 -6.16 13.50 7.27
CA LEU A 209 -5.65 14.87 7.29
C LEU A 209 -5.79 15.57 5.93
N PHE A 210 -5.42 14.89 4.85
CA PHE A 210 -5.33 15.52 3.53
C PHE A 210 -6.68 15.87 2.89
N PRO A 211 -7.74 15.05 2.96
CA PRO A 211 -9.02 15.38 2.32
C PRO A 211 -9.70 16.64 2.88
N PRO A 212 -9.75 16.89 4.21
CA PRO A 212 -10.29 18.14 4.74
C PRO A 212 -9.47 19.37 4.31
N VAL A 213 -8.14 19.24 4.28
CA VAL A 213 -7.24 20.32 3.81
C VAL A 213 -7.51 20.60 2.33
N LEU A 214 -7.60 19.56 1.49
CA LEU A 214 -7.95 19.70 0.07
C LEU A 214 -9.31 20.37 -0.11
N GLY A 215 -10.31 19.99 0.68
CA GLY A 215 -11.65 20.58 0.64
C GLY A 215 -11.66 22.07 0.94
N THR A 216 -11.05 22.46 2.06
CA THR A 216 -10.96 23.86 2.46
C THR A 216 -10.26 24.71 1.38
N VAL A 217 -9.20 24.16 0.77
CA VAL A 217 -8.50 24.85 -0.32
C VAL A 217 -9.35 24.90 -1.59
N ALA A 218 -10.07 23.82 -1.92
CA ALA A 218 -10.96 23.77 -3.08
C ALA A 218 -12.06 24.82 -3.02
N ASP A 219 -12.60 25.09 -1.82
CA ASP A 219 -13.64 26.11 -1.61
C ASP A 219 -13.12 27.54 -1.89
N HIS A 220 -11.82 27.80 -1.70
CA HIS A 220 -11.23 29.13 -1.90
C HIS A 220 -10.64 29.37 -3.29
N ILE A 221 -9.90 28.40 -3.85
CA ILE A 221 -9.15 28.57 -5.10
C ILE A 221 -9.68 27.73 -6.27
N GLY A 222 -10.72 26.93 -6.02
CA GLY A 222 -11.34 26.01 -6.97
C GLY A 222 -10.69 24.62 -6.97
N THR A 223 -11.53 23.60 -7.18
CA THR A 223 -11.17 22.18 -7.10
C THR A 223 -9.97 21.80 -7.96
N GLN A 224 -9.91 22.25 -9.21
CA GLN A 224 -8.82 21.88 -10.13
C GLN A 224 -7.45 22.36 -9.62
N LYS A 225 -7.37 23.58 -9.06
CA LYS A 225 -6.12 24.11 -8.52
C LYS A 225 -5.77 23.47 -7.18
N ALA A 226 -6.76 23.15 -6.35
CA ALA A 226 -6.57 22.55 -5.03
C ALA A 226 -5.85 21.19 -5.07
N PHE A 227 -5.86 20.49 -6.22
CA PHE A 227 -5.10 19.26 -6.45
C PHE A 227 -3.57 19.44 -6.31
N PHE A 228 -3.06 20.66 -6.14
CA PHE A 228 -1.69 20.88 -5.70
C PHE A 228 -1.39 20.28 -4.31
N ILE A 229 -2.39 20.17 -3.43
CA ILE A 229 -2.24 19.59 -2.09
C ILE A 229 -1.82 18.11 -2.15
N PRO A 230 -2.58 17.21 -2.82
CA PRO A 230 -2.13 15.84 -3.00
C PRO A 230 -0.85 15.73 -3.83
N LEU A 231 -0.60 16.66 -4.78
CA LEU A 231 0.68 16.68 -5.52
C LEU A 231 1.88 16.85 -4.57
N ILE A 232 1.81 17.75 -3.59
CA ILE A 232 2.88 17.90 -2.58
C ILE A 232 3.10 16.58 -1.83
N GLY A 233 2.01 15.90 -1.44
CA GLY A 233 2.09 14.59 -0.78
C GLY A 233 2.77 13.53 -1.66
N PHE A 234 2.43 13.46 -2.94
CA PHE A 234 3.08 12.56 -3.89
C PHE A 234 4.55 12.90 -4.15
N VAL A 235 4.93 14.18 -4.19
CA VAL A 235 6.33 14.60 -4.33
C VAL A 235 7.14 14.19 -3.10
N ILE A 236 6.61 14.38 -1.89
CA ILE A 236 7.27 13.92 -0.65
C ILE A 236 7.43 12.39 -0.68
N ALA A 237 6.40 11.66 -1.10
CA ALA A 237 6.48 10.21 -1.25
C ALA A 237 7.49 9.78 -2.32
N TRP A 238 7.65 10.54 -3.41
CA TRP A 238 8.61 10.28 -4.49
C TRP A 238 10.08 10.45 -4.04
N MET A 239 10.33 11.28 -3.02
CA MET A 239 11.67 11.40 -2.43
C MET A 239 12.14 10.10 -1.76
N PHE A 240 11.22 9.22 -1.33
CA PHE A 240 11.55 7.93 -0.73
C PHE A 240 12.30 6.99 -1.69
N PRO A 241 11.72 6.57 -2.83
CA PRO A 241 12.46 5.75 -3.78
C PRO A 241 13.69 6.45 -4.36
N LEU A 242 13.70 7.78 -4.45
CA LEU A 242 14.89 8.53 -4.87
C LEU A 242 16.05 8.29 -3.88
N TYR A 243 15.81 8.46 -2.58
CA TYR A 243 16.77 8.14 -1.52
C TYR A 243 17.22 6.67 -1.57
N LEU A 244 16.28 5.73 -1.78
CA LEU A 244 16.64 4.31 -1.86
C LEU A 244 17.58 4.02 -3.02
N ASN A 245 17.35 4.62 -4.19
CA ASN A 245 18.19 4.43 -5.36
C ASN A 245 19.56 5.11 -5.23
N LEU A 246 19.66 6.25 -4.52
CA LEU A 246 20.92 6.97 -4.33
C LEU A 246 21.82 6.36 -3.25
N PHE A 247 21.25 5.97 -2.11
CA PHE A 247 22.04 5.62 -0.91
C PHE A 247 21.94 4.17 -0.46
N LYS A 248 20.88 3.44 -0.85
CA LYS A 248 20.57 2.09 -0.34
C LYS A 248 20.42 1.03 -1.44
N ALA A 249 20.81 1.38 -2.66
CA ALA A 249 20.65 0.52 -3.83
C ALA A 249 21.32 -0.86 -3.63
N LYS A 250 22.62 -0.88 -3.33
CA LYS A 250 23.39 -2.13 -3.18
C LYS A 250 22.86 -3.02 -2.05
N SER A 251 22.55 -2.44 -0.89
CA SER A 251 22.04 -3.20 0.26
C SER A 251 20.66 -3.81 0.00
N LEU A 252 19.78 -3.11 -0.72
CA LEU A 252 18.40 -3.58 -0.99
C LEU A 252 18.32 -4.60 -2.13
N ASP A 253 19.27 -4.55 -3.06
CA ASP A 253 19.34 -5.51 -4.17
C ASP A 253 19.80 -6.89 -3.72
N GLY A 254 20.72 -6.98 -2.74
CA GLY A 254 21.17 -8.26 -2.19
C GLY A 254 20.00 -9.14 -1.71
N TRP A 255 19.00 -8.54 -1.04
CA TRP A 255 17.78 -9.23 -0.62
C TRP A 255 16.87 -9.68 -1.77
N THR A 256 17.04 -9.13 -2.96
CA THR A 256 16.25 -9.48 -4.15
C THR A 256 16.96 -10.59 -4.92
N GLU A 257 18.28 -10.54 -4.96
CA GLU A 257 19.14 -11.49 -5.67
C GLU A 257 19.30 -12.81 -4.91
N GLU A 258 19.33 -12.80 -3.57
CA GLU A 258 19.32 -14.03 -2.75
C GLU A 258 18.06 -14.89 -2.93
N LYS A 259 16.96 -14.28 -3.41
CA LYS A 259 15.70 -14.99 -3.72
C LYS A 259 15.65 -15.50 -5.17
N ALA A 260 16.59 -15.13 -6.03
CA ALA A 260 16.77 -15.80 -7.32
C ALA A 260 17.42 -17.16 -6.99
N PRO A 261 16.78 -18.29 -7.31
CA PRO A 261 17.35 -19.58 -6.99
C PRO A 261 18.65 -19.72 -7.77
N THR A 262 19.80 -19.59 -7.10
CA THR A 262 20.97 -20.34 -7.51
C THR A 262 20.57 -21.79 -7.38
N SER A 263 20.24 -22.39 -8.52
CA SER A 263 19.91 -23.79 -8.70
C SER A 263 21.11 -24.67 -8.35
N THR A 264 21.46 -24.78 -7.06
CA THR A 264 22.38 -25.79 -6.53
C THR A 264 22.22 -25.92 -5.01
N THR A 265 21.02 -26.21 -4.55
CA THR A 265 20.86 -26.96 -3.29
C THR A 265 19.74 -27.95 -3.57
N THR A 266 20.14 -29.14 -3.96
CA THR A 266 19.26 -30.29 -4.16
C THR A 266 18.52 -30.55 -2.86
N ASP A 267 17.21 -30.84 -2.93
CA ASP A 267 16.35 -31.17 -1.76
C ASP A 267 16.94 -32.20 -0.79
N LYS A 268 17.93 -32.99 -1.23
CA LYS A 268 18.69 -33.94 -0.40
C LYS A 268 19.58 -33.31 0.68
N ASP A 269 19.99 -32.06 0.52
CA ASP A 269 20.86 -31.38 1.48
C ASP A 269 20.06 -30.80 2.67
N VAL A 270 18.76 -30.55 2.47
CA VAL A 270 17.85 -30.11 3.55
C VAL A 270 17.41 -31.30 4.40
N GLU A 271 17.15 -32.44 3.78
CA GLU A 271 16.72 -33.65 4.50
C GLU A 271 17.85 -34.25 5.35
N SER A 272 19.10 -34.17 4.88
CA SER A 272 20.27 -34.62 5.65
C SER A 272 20.64 -33.71 6.83
N MET A 273 20.31 -32.41 6.79
CA MET A 273 20.51 -31.50 7.93
C MET A 273 19.48 -31.69 9.03
N VAL A 274 18.24 -32.06 8.70
CA VAL A 274 17.18 -32.37 9.68
C VAL A 274 17.47 -33.68 10.40
N ASP A 275 17.96 -34.69 9.70
CA ASP A 275 18.32 -36.00 10.28
C ASP A 275 19.50 -35.92 11.28
N ASP A 276 20.45 -35.00 11.06
CA ASP A 276 21.63 -34.84 11.92
C ASP A 276 21.33 -34.08 13.22
N ASP A 277 20.36 -33.15 13.21
CA ASP A 277 19.90 -32.46 14.43
C ASP A 277 19.00 -33.35 15.29
N GLU A 278 18.18 -34.21 14.68
CA GLU A 278 17.31 -35.14 15.42
C GLU A 278 18.15 -36.23 16.14
N LYS A 279 19.23 -36.71 15.51
CA LYS A 279 20.18 -37.65 16.14
C LYS A 279 21.01 -37.02 17.26
N LYS A 280 21.37 -35.73 17.15
CA LYS A 280 22.08 -35.02 18.22
C LYS A 280 21.17 -34.72 19.42
N GLY A 281 19.90 -34.37 19.18
CA GLY A 281 18.91 -34.18 20.24
C GLY A 281 18.67 -35.45 21.06
N ALA A 282 18.47 -36.59 20.37
CA ALA A 282 18.24 -37.88 21.03
C ALA A 282 19.45 -38.40 21.82
N ALA A 283 20.68 -38.08 21.38
CA ALA A 283 21.90 -38.49 22.07
C ALA A 283 22.14 -37.71 23.37
N ILE A 284 21.71 -36.44 23.44
CA ILE A 284 21.84 -35.59 24.63
C ILE A 284 20.81 -36.00 25.69
N GLU A 285 19.58 -36.28 25.29
CA GLU A 285 18.51 -36.70 26.21
C GLU A 285 18.80 -38.08 26.86
N HIS A 286 19.42 -39.00 26.11
CA HIS A 286 19.83 -40.30 26.66
C HIS A 286 20.99 -40.22 27.67
N GLN A 287 21.76 -39.13 27.68
CA GLN A 287 22.88 -38.93 28.60
C GLN A 287 22.44 -38.29 29.93
N GLU A 288 21.40 -37.44 29.92
CA GLU A 288 20.84 -36.83 31.14
C GLU A 288 20.01 -37.81 31.99
N ILE A 289 19.41 -38.85 31.40
CA ILE A 289 18.58 -39.83 32.14
C ILE A 289 19.43 -40.87 32.89
N ARG A 290 20.76 -40.92 32.68
CA ARG A 290 21.68 -41.89 33.29
C ARG A 290 22.69 -41.30 34.30
N ALA A 291 22.56 -40.03 34.66
CA ALA A 291 23.31 -39.39 35.75
C ALA A 291 22.43 -39.23 37.00
#